data_AF-A0A2K5MDY1-F1
#
_entry.id   AF-A0A2K5MDY1-F1
#
_cell.length_a   1.000
_cell.length_b   1.000
_cell.length_c   1.000
_cell.angle_alpha   90.00
_cell.angle_beta   90.00
_cell.angle_gamma   90.00
#
_symmetry.space_group_name_H-M   'P 1'
#
loop_
_entity.id
_entity.type
_entity.pdbx_description
1 polymer ?
#
loop_
_entity_poly.entity_id
_entity_poly.type
_entity_poly.pdbx_seq_one_letter_code
_entity_poly.pdbx_strand_id
1 'polypeptide(L)'
;MPKKEKKAKTSLSDEEQLLLFQQKLLAEEEMAKKKERLLSQFLKDKLAKEEHNSALNLNKINTQWRTVLREVKTRELHKDIEILSQTFERVVDCKDNVIKSLAKDLSEAEEQYARALRSHLHNVDQLLALQRHRLSLLEESYNMELEALTKEFETERKTIIDQHEKEIHYLQDIFMAMEQNYIDSEYESKLEFQSMWNDLKNMNLEEKHFLRLHLENIVEDLWRKFQDVLKNYTDATEDRKAAFETLQVKDEKSSKEIEVQMKKIQKLQGEKILKLAEICRKFETEEEKVLPFYSSVLTPKEQEGIEENNLEELTEELAKVMVDYTGMENFWKRYNKVKLEQLSLQHRRAQLLDINGKLREMLKQYLDGISVSDEVLSQLNPLFIVNYQSNLPQPLSIPIAHPGDKQHPTT
;
A
#
# COMPACT_ATOMS: atom_id res chain seq x y z
N MET A 1 189.19 140.95 85.85
CA MET A 1 189.51 142.34 86.26
C MET A 1 188.35 143.23 85.82
N PRO A 2 188.01 144.32 86.52
CA PRO A 2 188.36 144.78 87.90
C PRO A 2 187.34 144.23 88.95
N LYS A 3 187.48 144.29 90.29
CA LYS A 3 187.70 145.37 91.30
C LYS A 3 186.51 146.37 91.37
N LYS A 4 185.95 146.77 92.53
CA LYS A 4 186.56 146.98 93.87
C LYS A 4 185.97 146.17 95.08
N GLU A 5 185.30 146.81 96.06
CA GLU A 5 185.48 146.63 97.53
C GLU A 5 184.32 147.32 98.34
N LYS A 6 184.09 147.20 99.67
CA LYS A 6 184.42 146.25 100.80
C LYS A 6 183.93 146.86 102.17
N LYS A 7 183.69 146.03 103.22
CA LYS A 7 183.27 146.34 104.64
C LYS A 7 181.74 146.50 104.89
N ALA A 8 181.15 146.30 106.09
CA ALA A 8 181.44 145.43 107.27
C ALA A 8 180.29 145.45 108.33
N LYS A 9 180.03 144.32 109.02
CA LYS A 9 179.33 144.09 110.32
C LYS A 9 178.03 144.88 110.70
N THR A 10 176.91 144.16 110.87
CA THR A 10 176.06 144.03 112.11
C THR A 10 174.93 142.98 111.88
N SER A 11 174.09 142.67 112.88
CA SER A 11 173.15 141.53 112.93
C SER A 11 171.68 141.90 113.27
N LEU A 12 170.71 141.36 112.51
CA LEU A 12 169.24 141.20 112.74
C LEU A 12 168.62 140.74 111.37
N SER A 13 167.44 140.12 111.21
CA SER A 13 166.45 139.47 112.11
C SER A 13 165.69 138.36 111.32
N ASP A 14 164.88 137.51 112.00
CA ASP A 14 164.26 136.32 111.37
C ASP A 14 162.80 136.48 110.85
N GLU A 15 161.98 137.38 111.40
CA GLU A 15 160.51 137.34 111.17
C GLU A 15 160.05 137.75 109.76
N GLU A 16 160.69 138.75 109.12
CA GLU A 16 160.21 139.29 107.83
C GLU A 16 160.29 138.29 106.66
N GLN A 17 161.11 137.23 106.80
CA GLN A 17 161.22 136.18 105.79
C GLN A 17 159.96 135.27 105.75
N LEU A 18 159.21 135.20 106.85
CA LEU A 18 158.10 134.25 107.02
C LEU A 18 156.83 134.68 106.26
N LEU A 19 156.53 135.99 106.21
CA LEU A 19 155.28 136.49 105.63
C LEU A 19 155.30 136.44 104.09
N LEU A 20 156.46 136.73 103.48
CA LEU A 20 156.67 136.56 102.04
C LEU A 20 156.60 135.07 101.62
N PHE A 21 156.96 134.16 102.52
CA PHE A 21 156.82 132.72 102.32
C PHE A 21 155.34 132.29 102.38
N GLN A 22 154.56 132.81 103.33
CA GLN A 22 153.12 132.51 103.46
C GLN A 22 152.29 132.96 102.24
N GLN A 23 152.57 134.15 101.68
CA GLN A 23 151.85 134.60 100.48
C GLN A 23 152.20 133.76 99.23
N LYS A 24 153.45 133.27 99.14
CA LYS A 24 153.84 132.27 98.11
C LYS A 24 153.08 130.95 98.30
N LEU A 25 153.03 130.42 99.52
CA LEU A 25 152.34 129.16 99.81
C LEU A 25 150.86 129.18 99.41
N LEU A 26 150.12 130.26 99.73
CA LEU A 26 148.71 130.37 99.32
C LEU A 26 148.54 130.49 97.80
N ALA A 27 149.44 131.19 97.12
CA ALA A 27 149.44 131.26 95.65
C ALA A 27 149.80 129.90 95.02
N GLU A 28 150.75 129.17 95.62
CA GLU A 28 151.11 127.80 95.22
C GLU A 28 149.98 126.81 95.48
N GLU A 29 149.22 126.95 96.57
CA GLU A 29 148.06 126.10 96.89
C GLU A 29 146.86 126.38 95.98
N GLU A 30 146.56 127.65 95.68
CA GLU A 30 145.61 128.05 94.63
C GLU A 30 146.01 127.47 93.27
N MET A 31 147.30 127.56 92.92
CA MET A 31 147.85 127.00 91.68
C MET A 31 147.84 125.46 91.70
N ALA A 32 148.01 124.82 92.86
CA ALA A 32 147.90 123.37 93.03
C ALA A 32 146.45 122.92 92.85
N LYS A 33 145.48 123.57 93.49
CA LYS A 33 144.04 123.31 93.31
C LYS A 33 143.57 123.59 91.88
N LYS A 34 144.14 124.59 91.20
CA LYS A 34 143.91 124.83 89.75
C LYS A 34 144.50 123.70 88.89
N LYS A 35 145.73 123.25 89.16
CA LYS A 35 146.36 122.08 88.50
C LYS A 35 145.59 120.78 88.75
N GLU A 36 145.11 120.56 89.97
CA GLU A 36 144.33 119.39 90.39
C GLU A 36 142.95 119.34 89.70
N ARG A 37 142.23 120.47 89.63
CA ARG A 37 140.98 120.57 88.85
C ARG A 37 141.23 120.35 87.35
N LEU A 38 142.29 120.93 86.80
CA LEU A 38 142.71 120.70 85.41
C LEU A 38 143.03 119.22 85.16
N LEU A 39 143.76 118.56 86.06
CA LEU A 39 144.10 117.14 85.96
C LEU A 39 142.86 116.24 86.11
N SER A 40 141.95 116.57 87.03
CA SER A 40 140.70 115.83 87.26
C SER A 40 139.75 115.96 86.08
N GLN A 41 139.61 117.17 85.52
CA GLN A 41 138.83 117.39 84.30
C GLN A 41 139.48 116.68 83.11
N PHE A 42 140.80 116.77 82.95
CA PHE A 42 141.54 116.05 81.91
C PHE A 42 141.32 114.54 82.00
N LEU A 43 141.43 113.95 83.19
CA LEU A 43 141.17 112.52 83.43
C LEU A 43 139.73 112.14 83.13
N LYS A 44 138.74 112.97 83.53
CA LYS A 44 137.32 112.74 83.25
C LYS A 44 137.00 112.83 81.76
N ASP A 45 137.58 113.80 81.05
CA ASP A 45 137.50 113.92 79.60
C ASP A 45 138.20 112.74 78.90
N LYS A 46 139.33 112.25 79.44
CA LYS A 46 140.05 111.08 78.91
C LYS A 46 139.21 109.81 79.10
N LEU A 47 138.59 109.62 80.27
CA LEU A 47 137.67 108.52 80.54
C LEU A 47 136.46 108.56 79.60
N ALA A 48 135.76 109.68 79.50
CA ALA A 48 134.60 109.82 78.61
C ALA A 48 134.97 109.60 77.13
N LYS A 49 136.18 110.02 76.69
CA LYS A 49 136.71 109.68 75.36
C LYS A 49 137.01 108.20 75.21
N GLU A 50 137.54 107.54 76.24
CA GLU A 50 137.81 106.10 76.22
C GLU A 50 136.52 105.27 76.20
N GLU A 51 135.50 105.65 76.98
CA GLU A 51 134.17 105.05 76.98
C GLU A 51 133.46 105.23 75.63
N HIS A 52 133.51 106.45 75.06
CA HIS A 52 132.97 106.73 73.73
C HIS A 52 133.69 105.95 72.62
N ASN A 53 135.03 105.90 72.67
CA ASN A 53 135.84 105.09 71.76
C ASN A 53 135.55 103.60 71.91
N SER A 54 135.39 103.10 73.13
CA SER A 54 135.04 101.72 73.43
C SER A 54 133.66 101.37 72.88
N ALA A 55 132.64 102.21 73.10
CA ALA A 55 131.30 102.02 72.54
C ALA A 55 131.30 102.08 71.00
N LEU A 56 132.05 103.00 70.38
CA LEU A 56 132.22 103.04 68.93
C LEU A 56 132.94 101.80 68.39
N ASN A 57 134.00 101.34 69.06
CA ASN A 57 134.76 100.18 68.64
C ASN A 57 133.96 98.88 68.84
N LEU A 58 133.21 98.74 69.92
CA LEU A 58 132.26 97.65 70.14
C LEU A 58 131.17 97.63 69.06
N ASN A 59 130.65 98.79 68.64
CA ASN A 59 129.68 98.87 67.54
C ASN A 59 130.30 98.55 66.17
N LYS A 60 131.55 98.96 65.89
CA LYS A 60 132.29 98.54 64.69
C LYS A 60 132.50 97.02 64.68
N ILE A 61 132.97 96.46 65.79
CA ILE A 61 133.21 95.02 65.99
C ILE A 61 131.89 94.23 65.84
N ASN A 62 130.80 94.66 66.46
CA ASN A 62 129.48 94.05 66.28
C ASN A 62 128.96 94.15 64.84
N THR A 63 129.25 95.24 64.13
CA THR A 63 128.87 95.39 62.72
C THR A 63 129.68 94.44 61.83
N GLN A 64 130.99 94.31 62.07
CA GLN A 64 131.86 93.35 61.41
C GLN A 64 131.41 91.91 61.69
N TRP A 65 131.17 91.54 62.95
CA TRP A 65 130.62 90.22 63.31
C TRP A 65 129.26 89.95 62.66
N ARG A 66 128.34 90.91 62.62
CA ARG A 66 127.05 90.75 61.91
C ARG A 66 127.23 90.55 60.41
N THR A 67 128.24 91.13 59.79
CA THR A 67 128.56 90.89 58.38
C THR A 67 129.16 89.49 58.20
N VAL A 68 130.20 89.12 58.96
CA VAL A 68 130.82 87.78 58.91
C VAL A 68 129.80 86.67 59.21
N LEU A 69 128.95 86.81 60.23
CA LEU A 69 127.92 85.83 60.59
C LEU A 69 126.84 85.71 59.50
N ARG A 70 126.47 86.80 58.83
CA ARG A 70 125.58 86.74 57.66
C ARG A 70 126.27 86.05 56.48
N GLU A 71 127.52 86.39 56.15
CA GLU A 71 128.28 85.72 55.10
C GLU A 71 128.47 84.23 55.36
N VAL A 72 128.69 83.82 56.62
CA VAL A 72 128.71 82.39 57.00
C VAL A 72 127.32 81.77 56.85
N LYS A 73 126.26 82.34 57.44
CA LYS A 73 124.94 81.71 57.38
C LYS A 73 124.33 81.71 55.98
N THR A 74 124.61 82.72 55.16
CA THR A 74 124.26 82.72 53.73
C THR A 74 124.99 81.61 52.99
N ARG A 75 126.28 81.35 53.26
CA ARG A 75 127.02 80.23 52.65
C ARG A 75 126.56 78.85 53.13
N GLU A 76 126.10 78.71 54.37
CA GLU A 76 125.42 77.50 54.83
C GLU A 76 124.11 77.29 54.06
N LEU A 77 123.21 78.29 54.05
CA LEU A 77 121.90 78.18 53.41
C LEU A 77 121.98 77.92 51.90
N HIS A 78 123.01 78.44 51.19
CA HIS A 78 123.22 78.09 49.79
C HIS A 78 123.59 76.60 49.60
N LYS A 79 124.40 76.02 50.49
CA LYS A 79 124.70 74.58 50.48
C LYS A 79 123.48 73.74 50.85
N ASP A 80 122.72 74.17 51.84
CA ASP A 80 121.49 73.49 52.25
C ASP A 80 120.48 73.46 51.08
N ILE A 81 120.35 74.56 50.34
CA ILE A 81 119.52 74.66 49.12
C ILE A 81 120.09 73.81 47.97
N GLU A 82 121.41 73.80 47.77
CA GLU A 82 122.06 72.98 46.74
C GLU A 82 121.85 71.48 46.97
N ILE A 83 122.05 71.01 48.20
CA ILE A 83 121.78 69.63 48.63
C ILE A 83 120.29 69.29 48.47
N LEU A 84 119.41 70.23 48.80
CA LEU A 84 117.97 70.06 48.65
C LEU A 84 117.53 69.99 47.17
N SER A 85 118.14 70.78 46.27
CA SER A 85 117.92 70.70 44.82
C SER A 85 118.35 69.34 44.29
N GLN A 86 119.58 68.90 44.59
CA GLN A 86 120.11 67.62 44.14
C GLN A 86 119.32 66.42 44.68
N THR A 87 118.73 66.52 45.88
CA THR A 87 117.85 65.45 46.40
C THR A 87 116.46 65.48 45.77
N PHE A 88 115.89 66.65 45.48
CA PHE A 88 114.64 66.74 44.72
C PHE A 88 114.78 66.27 43.28
N GLU A 89 115.84 66.67 42.55
CA GLU A 89 116.14 66.22 41.19
C GLU A 89 116.17 64.69 41.12
N ARG A 90 116.90 64.04 42.04
CA ARG A 90 116.99 62.56 42.10
C ARG A 90 115.66 61.90 42.44
N VAL A 91 114.81 62.55 43.25
CA VAL A 91 113.45 62.06 43.54
C VAL A 91 112.52 62.23 42.33
N VAL A 92 112.68 63.30 41.54
CA VAL A 92 111.98 63.49 40.26
C VAL A 92 112.42 62.44 39.24
N ASP A 93 113.73 62.24 39.03
CA ASP A 93 114.27 61.19 38.15
C ASP A 93 113.72 59.80 38.51
N CYS A 94 113.71 59.45 39.79
CA CYS A 94 113.14 58.18 40.27
C CYS A 94 111.64 58.08 39.96
N LYS A 95 110.86 59.15 40.13
CA LYS A 95 109.42 59.16 39.83
C LYS A 95 109.15 59.10 38.33
N ASP A 96 109.87 59.86 37.53
CA ASP A 96 109.77 59.86 36.07
C ASP A 96 110.12 58.50 35.48
N ASN A 97 111.12 57.80 36.03
CA ASN A 97 111.46 56.45 35.61
C ASN A 97 110.37 55.42 35.97
N VAL A 98 109.72 55.57 37.14
CA VAL A 98 108.53 54.75 37.50
C VAL A 98 107.31 55.09 36.63
N ILE A 99 107.11 56.36 36.27
CA ILE A 99 106.03 56.77 35.35
C ILE A 99 106.29 56.18 33.95
N LYS A 100 107.54 56.22 33.46
CA LYS A 100 107.94 55.62 32.17
C LYS A 100 107.77 54.10 32.17
N SER A 101 108.09 53.39 33.26
CA SER A 101 107.84 51.94 33.33
C SER A 101 106.34 51.64 33.35
N LEU A 102 105.56 52.29 34.23
CA LEU A 102 104.11 52.07 34.31
C LEU A 102 103.38 52.40 33.00
N ALA A 103 103.79 53.44 32.28
CA ALA A 103 103.24 53.77 30.95
C ALA A 103 103.58 52.70 29.89
N LYS A 104 104.78 52.11 29.96
CA LYS A 104 105.17 50.97 29.10
C LYS A 104 104.37 49.72 29.45
N ASP A 105 104.29 49.38 30.74
CA ASP A 105 103.61 48.19 31.24
C ASP A 105 102.11 48.22 30.89
N LEU A 106 101.49 49.42 30.99
CA LEU A 106 100.10 49.65 30.58
C LEU A 106 99.92 49.46 29.06
N SER A 107 100.82 50.01 28.24
CA SER A 107 100.78 49.84 26.77
C SER A 107 100.96 48.37 26.36
N GLU A 108 101.89 47.64 26.99
CA GLU A 108 102.07 46.20 26.75
C GLU A 108 100.87 45.37 27.21
N ALA A 109 100.19 45.75 28.31
CA ALA A 109 98.97 45.11 28.79
C ALA A 109 97.76 45.38 27.86
N GLU A 110 97.59 46.61 27.38
CA GLU A 110 96.55 46.97 26.40
C GLU A 110 96.75 46.21 25.08
N GLU A 111 97.98 46.11 24.57
CA GLU A 111 98.25 45.37 23.34
C GLU A 111 98.05 43.85 23.53
N GLN A 112 98.44 43.30 24.69
CA GLN A 112 98.14 41.90 25.05
C GLN A 112 96.63 41.63 25.10
N TYR A 113 95.87 42.49 25.79
CA TYR A 113 94.40 42.38 25.84
C TYR A 113 93.78 42.48 24.44
N ALA A 114 94.21 43.45 23.63
CA ALA A 114 93.70 43.64 22.28
C ALA A 114 94.09 42.49 21.32
N ARG A 115 95.23 41.81 21.54
CA ARG A 115 95.58 40.58 20.81
C ARG A 115 94.72 39.39 21.27
N ALA A 116 94.52 39.22 22.58
CA ALA A 116 93.67 38.17 23.13
C ALA A 116 92.20 38.30 22.69
N LEU A 117 91.64 39.52 22.70
CA LEU A 117 90.27 39.80 22.26
C LEU A 117 90.06 39.47 20.78
N ARG A 118 90.99 39.86 19.91
CA ARG A 118 90.93 39.51 18.46
C ARG A 118 90.97 38.00 18.23
N SER A 119 91.82 37.28 18.97
CA SER A 119 91.89 35.81 18.93
C SER A 119 90.57 35.17 19.39
N HIS A 120 90.01 35.63 20.51
CA HIS A 120 88.72 35.14 21.01
C HIS A 120 87.58 35.38 20.00
N LEU A 121 87.46 36.59 19.45
CA LEU A 121 86.45 36.91 18.44
C LEU A 121 86.58 36.02 17.20
N HIS A 122 87.80 35.81 16.70
CA HIS A 122 88.04 34.90 15.56
C HIS A 122 87.61 33.45 15.85
N ASN A 123 87.86 32.95 17.07
CA ASN A 123 87.40 31.62 17.49
C ASN A 123 85.87 31.53 17.59
N VAL A 124 85.19 32.60 18.02
CA VAL A 124 83.73 32.71 18.01
C VAL A 124 83.19 32.73 16.58
N ASP A 125 83.81 33.48 15.66
CA ASP A 125 83.42 33.51 14.25
C ASP A 125 83.59 32.13 13.57
N GLN A 126 84.67 31.40 13.86
CA GLN A 126 84.84 30.02 13.41
C GLN A 126 83.74 29.09 13.95
N LEU A 127 83.41 29.19 15.25
CA LEU A 127 82.34 28.40 15.87
C LEU A 127 80.96 28.72 15.25
N LEU A 128 80.68 30.01 14.99
CA LEU A 128 79.45 30.45 14.32
C LEU A 128 79.38 29.93 12.88
N ALA A 129 80.50 29.92 12.14
CA ALA A 129 80.57 29.33 10.80
C ALA A 129 80.27 27.82 10.82
N LEU A 130 80.85 27.07 11.77
CA LEU A 130 80.60 25.65 11.96
C LEU A 130 79.13 25.35 12.30
N GLN A 131 78.51 26.11 13.22
CA GLN A 131 77.10 25.91 13.55
C GLN A 131 76.16 26.32 12.40
N ARG A 132 76.47 27.38 11.65
CA ARG A 132 75.72 27.75 10.44
C ARG A 132 75.77 26.67 9.37
N HIS A 133 76.95 26.09 9.11
CA HIS A 133 77.07 24.98 8.16
C HIS A 133 76.32 23.73 8.63
N ARG A 134 76.40 23.39 9.92
CA ARG A 134 75.64 22.30 10.52
C ARG A 134 74.12 22.50 10.42
N LEU A 135 73.64 23.73 10.58
CA LEU A 135 72.22 24.06 10.41
C LEU A 135 71.78 23.95 8.94
N SER A 136 72.59 24.44 8.00
CA SER A 136 72.36 24.28 6.55
C SER A 136 72.21 22.81 6.18
N LEU A 137 73.16 21.95 6.57
CA LEU A 137 73.09 20.51 6.30
C LEU A 137 71.87 19.82 6.92
N LEU A 138 71.41 20.27 8.09
CA LEU A 138 70.24 19.71 8.76
C LEU A 138 68.92 20.17 8.11
N GLU A 139 68.87 21.42 7.64
CA GLU A 139 67.76 21.98 6.86
C GLU A 139 67.67 21.33 5.48
N GLU A 140 68.82 21.15 4.81
CA GLU A 140 68.94 20.41 3.54
C GLU A 140 68.46 18.95 3.71
N SER A 141 68.93 18.21 4.73
CA SER A 141 68.47 16.84 4.96
C SER A 141 66.99 16.75 5.30
N TYR A 142 66.47 17.66 6.13
CA TYR A 142 65.04 17.70 6.48
C TYR A 142 64.16 17.97 5.26
N ASN A 143 64.56 18.93 4.40
CA ASN A 143 63.82 19.24 3.18
C ASN A 143 63.87 18.08 2.17
N MET A 144 64.99 17.38 2.06
CA MET A 144 65.10 16.17 1.22
C MET A 144 64.22 15.02 1.73
N GLU A 145 64.20 14.76 3.04
CA GLU A 145 63.32 13.75 3.66
C GLU A 145 61.84 14.10 3.48
N LEU A 146 61.48 15.38 3.63
CA LEU A 146 60.12 15.89 3.44
C LEU A 146 59.64 15.80 1.98
N GLU A 147 60.49 16.13 1.01
CA GLU A 147 60.18 15.99 -0.42
C GLU A 147 60.02 14.51 -0.81
N ALA A 148 60.94 13.65 -0.35
CA ALA A 148 60.87 12.20 -0.59
C ALA A 148 59.57 11.60 -0.04
N LEU A 149 59.25 11.86 1.23
CA LEU A 149 58.07 11.34 1.89
C LEU A 149 56.76 11.85 1.27
N THR A 150 56.72 13.13 0.88
CA THR A 150 55.57 13.75 0.21
C THR A 150 55.35 13.09 -1.16
N LYS A 151 56.42 12.90 -1.93
CA LYS A 151 56.40 12.21 -3.22
C LYS A 151 55.96 10.75 -3.10
N GLU A 152 56.42 10.03 -2.08
CA GLU A 152 55.97 8.67 -1.79
C GLU A 152 54.46 8.63 -1.55
N PHE A 153 53.93 9.45 -0.63
CA PHE A 153 52.48 9.54 -0.39
C PHE A 153 51.67 10.00 -1.62
N GLU A 154 52.17 10.93 -2.43
CA GLU A 154 51.50 11.33 -3.67
C GLU A 154 51.45 10.19 -4.69
N THR A 155 52.53 9.41 -4.82
CA THR A 155 52.55 8.23 -5.71
C THR A 155 51.65 7.10 -5.21
N GLU A 156 51.67 6.79 -3.91
CA GLU A 156 50.78 5.79 -3.30
C GLU A 156 49.31 6.20 -3.49
N ARG A 157 48.95 7.43 -3.09
CA ARG A 157 47.61 8.01 -3.28
C ARG A 157 47.17 7.93 -4.74
N LYS A 158 48.06 8.23 -5.70
CA LYS A 158 47.75 8.08 -7.12
C LYS A 158 47.50 6.62 -7.47
N THR A 159 48.37 5.68 -7.09
CA THR A 159 48.16 4.25 -7.42
C THR A 159 46.86 3.68 -6.86
N ILE A 160 46.44 4.11 -5.67
CA ILE A 160 45.15 3.71 -5.07
C ILE A 160 43.97 4.24 -5.89
N ILE A 161 44.01 5.52 -6.30
CA ILE A 161 42.95 6.12 -7.15
C ILE A 161 42.92 5.45 -8.53
N ASP A 162 44.08 5.32 -9.18
CA ASP A 162 44.26 4.68 -10.48
C ASP A 162 43.84 3.19 -10.44
N GLN A 163 43.88 2.50 -9.29
CA GLN A 163 43.37 1.14 -9.12
C GLN A 163 41.84 1.14 -8.92
N HIS A 164 41.34 1.96 -8.00
CA HIS A 164 39.92 2.05 -7.68
C HIS A 164 39.05 2.43 -8.89
N GLU A 165 39.52 3.34 -9.74
CA GLU A 165 38.84 3.72 -10.99
C GLU A 165 38.74 2.54 -11.97
N LYS A 166 39.78 1.70 -12.06
CA LYS A 166 39.77 0.48 -12.89
C LYS A 166 38.84 -0.59 -12.31
N GLU A 167 38.79 -0.75 -10.99
CA GLU A 167 37.85 -1.66 -10.33
C GLU A 167 36.40 -1.24 -10.53
N ILE A 168 36.09 0.07 -10.44
CA ILE A 168 34.77 0.62 -10.75
C ILE A 168 34.37 0.30 -12.19
N HIS A 169 35.23 0.58 -13.18
CA HIS A 169 34.92 0.30 -14.59
C HIS A 169 34.76 -1.19 -14.86
N TYR A 170 35.62 -2.05 -14.31
CA TYR A 170 35.51 -3.50 -14.43
C TYR A 170 34.19 -4.04 -13.86
N LEU A 171 33.73 -3.51 -12.71
CA LEU A 171 32.44 -3.86 -12.13
C LEU A 171 31.25 -3.31 -12.93
N GLN A 172 31.39 -2.15 -13.57
CA GLN A 172 30.39 -1.60 -14.50
C GLN A 172 30.26 -2.49 -15.76
N ASP A 173 31.37 -2.89 -16.37
CA ASP A 173 31.41 -3.77 -17.54
C ASP A 173 30.76 -5.14 -17.22
N ILE A 174 31.09 -5.73 -16.06
CA ILE A 174 30.45 -6.97 -15.58
C ILE A 174 28.95 -6.77 -15.37
N PHE A 175 28.53 -5.66 -14.74
CA PHE A 175 27.12 -5.39 -14.47
C PHE A 175 26.33 -5.27 -15.77
N MET A 176 26.82 -4.49 -16.74
CA MET A 176 26.17 -4.32 -18.04
C MET A 176 26.13 -5.64 -18.83
N ALA A 177 27.20 -6.44 -18.79
CA ALA A 177 27.21 -7.77 -19.40
C ALA A 177 26.22 -8.73 -18.72
N MET A 178 26.10 -8.70 -17.39
CA MET A 178 25.17 -9.53 -16.63
C MET A 178 23.70 -9.12 -16.87
N GLU A 179 23.42 -7.82 -16.93
CA GLU A 179 22.09 -7.28 -17.24
C GLU A 179 21.66 -7.66 -18.67
N GLN A 180 22.56 -7.53 -19.66
CA GLN A 180 22.31 -7.96 -21.04
C GLN A 180 22.03 -9.48 -21.11
N ASN A 181 22.87 -10.32 -20.50
CA ASN A 181 22.64 -11.77 -20.46
C ASN A 181 21.31 -12.14 -19.78
N TYR A 182 20.88 -11.38 -18.77
CA TYR A 182 19.57 -11.59 -18.12
C TYR A 182 18.41 -11.22 -19.06
N ILE A 183 18.50 -10.07 -19.75
CA ILE A 183 17.50 -9.64 -20.75
C ILE A 183 17.38 -10.66 -21.88
N ASP A 184 18.52 -11.12 -22.42
CA ASP A 184 18.55 -12.11 -23.49
C ASP A 184 17.97 -13.46 -23.02
N SER A 185 18.33 -13.92 -21.83
CA SER A 185 17.77 -15.16 -21.24
C SER A 185 16.27 -15.06 -20.95
N GLU A 186 15.78 -13.90 -20.51
CA GLU A 186 14.34 -13.66 -20.30
C GLU A 186 13.58 -13.58 -21.64
N TYR A 187 14.20 -13.02 -22.67
CA TYR A 187 13.65 -12.95 -24.02
C TYR A 187 13.55 -14.32 -24.69
N GLU A 188 14.64 -15.12 -24.68
CA GLU A 188 14.61 -16.50 -25.21
C GLU A 188 13.60 -17.37 -24.44
N SER A 189 13.52 -17.25 -23.11
CA SER A 189 12.51 -17.96 -22.31
C SER A 189 11.06 -17.60 -22.72
N LYS A 190 10.81 -16.35 -23.12
CA LYS A 190 9.52 -15.90 -23.66
C LYS A 190 9.25 -16.43 -25.05
N LEU A 191 10.28 -16.50 -25.92
CA LEU A 191 10.17 -17.09 -27.26
C LEU A 191 9.91 -18.59 -27.20
N GLU A 192 10.64 -19.34 -26.38
CA GLU A 192 10.43 -20.79 -26.16
C GLU A 192 9.00 -21.06 -25.68
N PHE A 193 8.54 -20.33 -24.65
CA PHE A 193 7.16 -20.44 -24.17
C PHE A 193 6.13 -20.11 -25.26
N GLN A 194 6.37 -19.08 -26.07
CA GLN A 194 5.48 -18.70 -27.17
C GLN A 194 5.46 -19.76 -28.29
N SER A 195 6.59 -20.40 -28.60
CA SER A 195 6.64 -21.54 -29.52
C SER A 195 5.84 -22.71 -28.96
N MET A 196 6.17 -23.19 -27.75
CA MET A 196 5.48 -24.30 -27.10
C MET A 196 3.96 -24.08 -27.01
N TRP A 197 3.51 -22.85 -26.76
CA TRP A 197 2.10 -22.49 -26.75
C TRP A 197 1.45 -22.56 -28.14
N ASN A 198 2.13 -22.08 -29.18
CA ASN A 198 1.67 -22.19 -30.57
C ASN A 198 1.64 -23.66 -31.02
N ASP A 199 2.66 -24.45 -30.68
CA ASP A 199 2.78 -25.86 -31.04
C ASP A 199 1.67 -26.69 -30.37
N LEU A 200 1.45 -26.50 -29.05
CA LEU A 200 0.34 -27.13 -28.31
C LEU A 200 -1.04 -26.72 -28.86
N LYS A 201 -1.21 -25.45 -29.22
CA LYS A 201 -2.43 -24.93 -29.84
C LYS A 201 -2.66 -25.53 -31.23
N ASN A 202 -1.60 -25.70 -32.03
CA ASN A 202 -1.70 -26.33 -33.35
C ASN A 202 -2.02 -27.83 -33.21
N MET A 203 -1.34 -28.55 -32.32
CA MET A 203 -1.66 -29.94 -31.99
C MET A 203 -3.12 -30.11 -31.57
N ASN A 204 -3.65 -29.25 -30.70
CA ASN A 204 -5.05 -29.34 -30.29
C ASN A 204 -6.05 -29.00 -31.41
N LEU A 205 -5.69 -28.12 -32.34
CA LEU A 205 -6.47 -27.90 -33.56
C LEU A 205 -6.44 -29.14 -34.46
N GLU A 206 -5.28 -29.76 -34.67
CA GLU A 206 -5.12 -30.99 -35.44
C GLU A 206 -5.90 -32.17 -34.83
N GLU A 207 -5.81 -32.39 -33.51
CA GLU A 207 -6.64 -33.36 -32.77
C GLU A 207 -8.13 -33.13 -33.00
N LYS A 208 -8.57 -31.87 -32.89
CA LYS A 208 -9.98 -31.47 -33.09
C LYS A 208 -10.43 -31.65 -34.55
N HIS A 209 -9.55 -31.41 -35.52
CA HIS A 209 -9.82 -31.66 -36.93
C HIS A 209 -9.88 -33.16 -37.24
N PHE A 210 -8.95 -33.95 -36.69
CA PHE A 210 -8.93 -35.41 -36.81
C PHE A 210 -10.19 -36.04 -36.19
N LEU A 211 -10.54 -35.67 -34.96
CA LEU A 211 -11.74 -36.16 -34.29
C LEU A 211 -13.03 -35.77 -35.03
N ARG A 212 -13.08 -34.55 -35.60
CA ARG A 212 -14.21 -34.13 -36.45
C ARG A 212 -14.33 -35.03 -37.68
N LEU A 213 -13.25 -35.19 -38.46
CA LEU A 213 -13.25 -36.03 -39.66
C LEU A 213 -13.59 -37.49 -39.33
N HIS A 214 -13.14 -38.01 -38.19
CA HIS A 214 -13.48 -39.34 -37.72
C HIS A 214 -14.98 -39.47 -37.40
N LEU A 215 -15.58 -38.49 -36.73
CA LEU A 215 -17.02 -38.46 -36.43
C LEU A 215 -17.87 -38.23 -37.69
N GLU A 216 -17.44 -37.37 -38.61
CA GLU A 216 -18.08 -37.13 -39.91
C GLU A 216 -18.10 -38.43 -40.73
N ASN A 217 -16.97 -39.15 -40.82
CA ASN A 217 -16.90 -40.48 -41.44
C ASN A 217 -17.87 -41.48 -40.78
N ILE A 218 -17.94 -41.55 -39.44
CA ILE A 218 -18.89 -42.44 -38.74
C ILE A 218 -20.34 -42.07 -39.04
N VAL A 219 -20.67 -40.78 -39.12
CA VAL A 219 -22.02 -40.30 -39.48
C VAL A 219 -22.36 -40.66 -40.94
N GLU A 220 -21.43 -40.52 -41.88
CA GLU A 220 -21.62 -40.98 -43.26
C GLU A 220 -21.83 -42.50 -43.34
N ASP A 221 -21.05 -43.27 -42.58
CA ASP A 221 -21.14 -44.74 -42.52
C ASP A 221 -22.49 -45.21 -41.94
N LEU A 222 -22.98 -44.53 -40.89
CA LEU A 222 -24.29 -44.76 -40.30
C LEU A 222 -25.42 -44.31 -41.25
N TRP A 223 -25.24 -43.20 -41.96
CA TRP A 223 -26.20 -42.71 -42.95
C TRP A 223 -26.32 -43.68 -44.14
N ARG A 224 -25.21 -44.22 -44.64
CA ARG A 224 -25.20 -45.29 -45.66
C ARG A 224 -25.98 -46.51 -45.17
N LYS A 225 -25.65 -47.04 -43.98
CA LYS A 225 -26.35 -48.18 -43.36
C LYS A 225 -27.85 -47.90 -43.16
N PHE A 226 -28.22 -46.67 -42.79
CA PHE A 226 -29.62 -46.27 -42.65
C PHE A 226 -30.35 -46.17 -44.01
N GLN A 227 -29.70 -45.64 -45.04
CA GLN A 227 -30.24 -45.64 -46.42
C GLN A 227 -30.39 -47.05 -46.97
N ASP A 228 -29.41 -47.95 -46.76
CA ASP A 228 -29.49 -49.35 -47.14
C ASP A 228 -30.65 -50.08 -46.42
N VAL A 229 -30.83 -49.84 -45.12
CA VAL A 229 -31.94 -50.41 -44.34
C VAL A 229 -33.30 -49.82 -44.77
N LEU A 230 -33.40 -48.51 -45.00
CA LEU A 230 -34.62 -47.88 -45.52
C LEU A 230 -34.98 -48.41 -46.91
N LYS A 231 -33.98 -48.58 -47.79
CA LYS A 231 -34.18 -49.16 -49.11
C LYS A 231 -34.66 -50.61 -48.98
N ASN A 232 -33.93 -51.46 -48.26
CA ASN A 232 -34.33 -52.86 -48.07
C ASN A 232 -35.72 -53.00 -47.43
N TYR A 233 -36.10 -52.10 -46.52
CA TYR A 233 -37.45 -52.04 -45.96
C TYR A 233 -38.49 -51.61 -47.00
N THR A 234 -38.18 -50.61 -47.84
CA THR A 234 -39.05 -50.13 -48.91
C THR A 234 -39.24 -51.22 -49.95
N ASP A 235 -38.17 -51.77 -50.52
CA ASP A 235 -38.17 -52.88 -51.47
C ASP A 235 -38.98 -54.08 -50.94
N ALA A 236 -38.85 -54.42 -49.65
CA ALA A 236 -39.59 -55.52 -49.01
C ALA A 236 -41.04 -55.21 -48.61
N THR A 237 -41.46 -53.94 -48.62
CA THR A 237 -42.84 -53.53 -48.26
C THR A 237 -43.60 -52.90 -49.42
N GLU A 238 -42.96 -52.53 -50.52
CA GLU A 238 -43.58 -51.91 -51.71
C GLU A 238 -44.63 -52.85 -52.33
N ASP A 239 -44.31 -54.11 -52.57
CA ASP A 239 -45.27 -55.14 -53.03
C ASP A 239 -46.48 -55.25 -52.09
N ARG A 240 -46.24 -55.25 -50.76
CA ARG A 240 -47.29 -55.37 -49.76
C ARG A 240 -48.15 -54.10 -49.65
N LYS A 241 -47.54 -52.93 -49.87
CA LYS A 241 -48.19 -51.61 -49.90
C LYS A 241 -49.03 -51.44 -51.15
N ALA A 242 -48.51 -51.81 -52.32
CA ALA A 242 -49.27 -51.84 -53.58
C ALA A 242 -50.43 -52.86 -53.53
N ALA A 243 -50.21 -54.03 -52.90
CA ALA A 243 -51.28 -54.99 -52.64
C ALA A 243 -52.35 -54.43 -51.68
N PHE A 244 -51.96 -53.64 -50.66
CA PHE A 244 -52.89 -52.97 -49.76
C PHE A 244 -53.66 -51.84 -50.45
N GLU A 245 -53.00 -50.96 -51.20
CA GLU A 245 -53.61 -49.86 -51.94
C GLU A 245 -54.59 -50.38 -53.01
N THR A 246 -54.24 -51.46 -53.73
CA THR A 246 -55.16 -52.10 -54.69
C THR A 246 -56.32 -52.86 -54.03
N LEU A 247 -56.19 -53.28 -52.77
CA LEU A 247 -57.31 -53.77 -51.95
C LEU A 247 -58.19 -52.61 -51.46
N GLN A 248 -57.60 -51.51 -51.01
CA GLN A 248 -58.31 -50.31 -50.55
C GLN A 248 -59.17 -49.70 -51.67
N VAL A 249 -58.62 -49.57 -52.88
CA VAL A 249 -59.37 -49.08 -54.06
C VAL A 249 -60.49 -50.04 -54.48
N LYS A 250 -60.36 -51.35 -54.24
CA LYS A 250 -61.45 -52.32 -54.44
C LYS A 250 -62.55 -52.16 -53.38
N ASP A 251 -62.16 -52.07 -52.11
CA ASP A 251 -63.09 -51.93 -50.98
C ASP A 251 -63.93 -50.65 -51.09
N GLU A 252 -63.28 -49.52 -51.38
CA GLU A 252 -63.94 -48.23 -51.61
C GLU A 252 -64.93 -48.29 -52.79
N LYS A 253 -64.63 -49.09 -53.83
CA LYS A 253 -65.52 -49.30 -54.97
C LYS A 253 -66.72 -50.18 -54.60
N SER A 254 -66.53 -51.29 -53.87
CA SER A 254 -67.65 -52.13 -53.40
C SER A 254 -68.55 -51.38 -52.42
N SER A 255 -67.99 -50.54 -51.54
CA SER A 255 -68.75 -49.70 -50.63
C SER A 255 -69.71 -48.75 -51.38
N LYS A 256 -69.22 -48.10 -52.44
CA LYS A 256 -70.03 -47.23 -53.32
C LYS A 256 -71.11 -48.00 -54.10
N GLU A 257 -70.85 -49.24 -54.53
CA GLU A 257 -71.86 -50.09 -55.17
C GLU A 257 -72.96 -50.54 -54.19
N ILE A 258 -72.61 -50.83 -52.93
CA ILE A 258 -73.57 -51.17 -51.86
C ILE A 258 -74.49 -49.99 -51.54
N GLU A 259 -73.94 -48.77 -51.43
CA GLU A 259 -74.72 -47.56 -51.14
C GLU A 259 -75.78 -47.27 -52.23
N VAL A 260 -75.43 -47.48 -53.50
CA VAL A 260 -76.35 -47.33 -54.64
C VAL A 260 -77.46 -48.38 -54.62
N GLN A 261 -77.18 -49.63 -54.23
CA GLN A 261 -78.20 -50.67 -54.10
C GLN A 261 -79.16 -50.38 -52.94
N MET A 262 -78.68 -49.97 -51.76
CA MET A 262 -79.54 -49.61 -50.63
C MET A 262 -80.53 -48.48 -50.98
N LYS A 263 -80.06 -47.40 -51.60
CA LYS A 263 -80.91 -46.26 -52.01
C LYS A 263 -81.99 -46.66 -53.03
N LYS A 264 -81.77 -47.73 -53.81
CA LYS A 264 -82.72 -48.27 -54.77
C LYS A 264 -83.81 -49.12 -54.09
N ILE A 265 -83.46 -49.89 -53.06
CA ILE A 265 -84.40 -50.68 -52.26
C ILE A 265 -85.34 -49.78 -51.46
N GLN A 266 -84.80 -48.76 -50.78
CA GLN A 266 -85.59 -47.83 -49.96
C GLN A 266 -86.69 -47.11 -50.76
N LYS A 267 -86.40 -46.67 -52.00
CA LYS A 267 -87.41 -46.04 -52.88
C LYS A 267 -88.58 -46.98 -53.22
N LEU A 268 -88.29 -48.24 -53.54
CA LEU A 268 -89.32 -49.23 -53.90
C LEU A 268 -90.21 -49.62 -52.71
N GLN A 269 -89.65 -49.64 -51.49
CA GLN A 269 -90.42 -49.86 -50.27
C GLN A 269 -91.32 -48.65 -49.95
N GLY A 270 -90.81 -47.42 -50.08
CA GLY A 270 -91.58 -46.19 -49.84
C GLY A 270 -92.82 -46.04 -50.74
N GLU A 271 -92.68 -46.27 -52.05
CA GLU A 271 -93.83 -46.26 -52.97
C GLU A 271 -94.93 -47.26 -52.60
N LYS A 272 -94.54 -48.44 -52.11
CA LYS A 272 -95.48 -49.52 -51.76
C LYS A 272 -96.28 -49.18 -50.50
N ILE A 273 -95.65 -48.51 -49.52
CA ILE A 273 -96.32 -48.04 -48.30
C ILE A 273 -97.32 -46.92 -48.61
N LEU A 274 -96.93 -45.93 -49.42
CA LEU A 274 -97.81 -44.81 -49.80
C LEU A 274 -99.08 -45.28 -50.53
N LYS A 275 -98.94 -46.18 -51.51
CA LYS A 275 -100.09 -46.78 -52.23
C LYS A 275 -101.02 -47.57 -51.29
N LEU A 276 -100.47 -48.22 -50.26
CA LEU A 276 -101.28 -48.97 -49.29
C LEU A 276 -102.06 -48.00 -48.37
N ALA A 277 -101.43 -46.93 -47.89
CA ALA A 277 -102.09 -45.90 -47.09
C ALA A 277 -103.22 -45.19 -47.88
N GLU A 278 -103.01 -44.90 -49.16
CA GLU A 278 -104.04 -44.32 -50.04
C GLU A 278 -105.26 -45.24 -50.26
N ILE A 279 -105.04 -46.56 -50.28
CA ILE A 279 -106.14 -47.54 -50.36
C ILE A 279 -106.90 -47.62 -49.03
N CYS A 280 -106.20 -47.72 -47.90
CA CYS A 280 -106.82 -47.74 -46.58
C CYS A 280 -107.68 -46.50 -46.31
N ARG A 281 -107.20 -45.31 -46.74
CA ARG A 281 -107.89 -44.03 -46.56
C ARG A 281 -109.29 -43.94 -47.21
N LYS A 282 -109.62 -44.86 -48.11
CA LYS A 282 -110.94 -44.95 -48.76
C LYS A 282 -112.00 -45.63 -47.90
N PHE A 283 -111.59 -46.38 -46.88
CA PHE A 283 -112.49 -47.12 -45.97
C PHE A 283 -112.65 -46.47 -44.58
N GLU A 284 -111.94 -45.37 -44.33
CA GLU A 284 -112.05 -44.57 -43.11
C GLU A 284 -113.37 -43.78 -43.07
N THR A 285 -113.94 -43.61 -41.88
CA THR A 285 -115.11 -42.75 -41.68
C THR A 285 -114.75 -41.26 -41.79
N GLU A 286 -115.73 -40.38 -42.01
CA GLU A 286 -115.47 -38.93 -42.11
C GLU A 286 -114.92 -38.35 -40.79
N GLU A 287 -115.36 -38.85 -39.63
CA GLU A 287 -114.79 -38.46 -38.33
C GLU A 287 -113.29 -38.81 -38.24
N GLU A 288 -112.89 -40.00 -38.70
CA GLU A 288 -111.49 -40.46 -38.68
C GLU A 288 -110.61 -39.77 -39.74
N LYS A 289 -111.20 -39.13 -40.76
CA LYS A 289 -110.49 -38.29 -41.73
C LYS A 289 -110.24 -36.88 -41.19
N VAL A 290 -111.12 -36.38 -40.32
CA VAL A 290 -111.07 -35.02 -39.76
C VAL A 290 -110.31 -34.97 -38.42
N LEU A 291 -110.47 -35.98 -37.56
CA LEU A 291 -109.64 -36.22 -36.37
C LEU A 291 -109.02 -37.63 -36.41
N PRO A 292 -107.89 -37.82 -37.13
CA PRO A 292 -107.23 -39.12 -37.23
C PRO A 292 -106.59 -39.63 -35.92
N PHE A 293 -106.40 -38.75 -34.94
CA PHE A 293 -105.71 -39.02 -33.67
C PHE A 293 -106.57 -38.53 -32.51
N TYR A 294 -106.84 -39.42 -31.56
CA TYR A 294 -107.67 -39.17 -30.39
C TYR A 294 -106.79 -38.92 -29.16
N SER A 295 -107.23 -38.03 -28.27
CA SER A 295 -106.59 -37.84 -26.96
C SER A 295 -106.64 -39.13 -26.16
N SER A 296 -105.52 -39.51 -25.52
CA SER A 296 -105.51 -40.66 -24.60
C SER A 296 -106.55 -40.46 -23.50
N VAL A 297 -107.35 -41.50 -23.23
CA VAL A 297 -108.41 -41.48 -22.20
C VAL A 297 -107.89 -41.99 -20.85
N LEU A 298 -106.65 -42.48 -20.81
CA LEU A 298 -105.93 -42.81 -19.57
C LEU A 298 -105.69 -41.55 -18.72
N THR A 299 -105.79 -41.69 -17.41
CA THR A 299 -105.38 -40.65 -16.46
C THR A 299 -103.87 -40.73 -16.19
N PRO A 300 -103.19 -39.63 -15.78
CA PRO A 300 -101.72 -39.61 -15.68
C PRO A 300 -101.10 -40.75 -14.86
N LYS A 301 -101.76 -41.17 -13.77
CA LYS A 301 -101.32 -42.28 -12.92
C LYS A 301 -101.38 -43.64 -13.61
N GLU A 302 -102.26 -43.80 -14.61
CA GLU A 302 -102.39 -45.01 -15.41
C GLU A 302 -101.36 -45.02 -16.56
N GLN A 303 -100.91 -43.85 -17.04
CA GLN A 303 -99.72 -43.78 -17.91
C GLN A 303 -98.43 -44.11 -17.15
N GLU A 304 -98.19 -43.48 -15.99
CA GLU A 304 -97.01 -43.75 -15.15
C GLU A 304 -96.90 -45.25 -14.83
N GLY A 305 -98.00 -45.87 -14.40
CA GLY A 305 -98.06 -47.31 -14.13
C GLY A 305 -97.90 -48.23 -15.35
N ILE A 306 -98.07 -47.74 -16.59
CA ILE A 306 -97.75 -48.51 -17.80
C ILE A 306 -96.27 -48.36 -18.14
N GLU A 307 -95.69 -47.18 -17.96
CA GLU A 307 -94.25 -46.97 -18.17
C GLU A 307 -93.40 -47.74 -17.14
N GLU A 308 -93.82 -47.80 -15.87
CA GLU A 308 -93.16 -48.61 -14.84
C GLU A 308 -93.23 -50.13 -15.11
N ASN A 309 -94.36 -50.65 -15.62
CA ASN A 309 -94.51 -52.08 -15.92
C ASN A 309 -93.78 -52.55 -17.20
N ASN A 310 -93.22 -51.63 -18.00
CA ASN A 310 -92.37 -51.99 -19.15
C ASN A 310 -90.87 -52.15 -18.78
N LEU A 311 -90.54 -52.20 -17.49
CA LEU A 311 -89.17 -52.30 -16.95
C LEU A 311 -88.76 -53.71 -16.51
N GLU A 312 -89.47 -54.77 -16.93
CA GLU A 312 -88.86 -56.11 -16.97
C GLU A 312 -87.70 -56.15 -18.00
N GLU A 313 -86.75 -57.06 -17.85
CA GLU A 313 -85.45 -57.04 -18.55
C GLU A 313 -85.54 -57.15 -20.10
N LEU A 314 -85.78 -56.00 -20.74
CA LEU A 314 -85.70 -55.80 -22.17
C LEU A 314 -84.29 -56.13 -22.68
N THR A 315 -84.14 -57.33 -23.23
CA THR A 315 -82.90 -57.80 -23.85
C THR A 315 -82.39 -56.79 -24.87
N GLU A 316 -81.08 -56.58 -24.97
CA GLU A 316 -80.52 -55.45 -25.75
C GLU A 316 -80.94 -55.46 -27.25
N GLU A 317 -81.23 -56.64 -27.82
CA GLU A 317 -81.84 -56.77 -29.15
C GLU A 317 -83.29 -56.29 -29.19
N LEU A 318 -84.12 -56.68 -28.21
CA LEU A 318 -85.52 -56.27 -28.12
C LEU A 318 -85.65 -54.75 -27.87
N ALA A 319 -84.77 -54.18 -27.05
CA ALA A 319 -84.67 -52.73 -26.85
C ALA A 319 -84.34 -52.00 -28.17
N LYS A 320 -83.37 -52.49 -28.96
CA LYS A 320 -83.04 -51.94 -30.28
C LYS A 320 -84.21 -52.05 -31.26
N VAL A 321 -84.90 -53.19 -31.30
CA VAL A 321 -86.11 -53.36 -32.11
C VAL A 321 -87.22 -52.41 -31.68
N MET A 322 -87.42 -52.16 -30.38
CA MET A 322 -88.44 -51.21 -29.91
C MET A 322 -88.16 -49.77 -30.32
N VAL A 323 -86.90 -49.33 -30.39
CA VAL A 323 -86.52 -48.00 -30.89
C VAL A 323 -87.06 -47.76 -32.31
N ASP A 324 -86.93 -48.75 -33.21
CA ASP A 324 -87.43 -48.66 -34.60
C ASP A 324 -88.96 -48.49 -34.71
N TYR A 325 -89.72 -48.89 -33.68
CA TYR A 325 -91.19 -48.78 -33.65
C TYR A 325 -91.73 -47.57 -32.87
N THR A 326 -90.89 -46.80 -32.18
CA THR A 326 -91.32 -45.61 -31.41
C THR A 326 -92.17 -44.63 -32.23
N GLY A 327 -91.81 -44.40 -33.49
CA GLY A 327 -92.55 -43.53 -34.41
C GLY A 327 -93.95 -44.01 -34.81
N MET A 328 -94.37 -45.23 -34.43
CA MET A 328 -95.61 -45.87 -34.89
C MET A 328 -96.77 -45.84 -33.88
N GLU A 329 -96.62 -45.22 -32.70
CA GLU A 329 -97.69 -45.11 -31.70
C GLU A 329 -99.05 -44.70 -32.28
N ASN A 330 -99.07 -43.66 -33.11
CA ASN A 330 -100.30 -43.09 -33.65
C ASN A 330 -100.95 -44.00 -34.72
N PHE A 331 -100.18 -44.87 -35.38
CA PHE A 331 -100.72 -45.94 -36.21
C PHE A 331 -101.41 -46.99 -35.34
N TRP A 332 -100.78 -47.42 -34.24
CA TRP A 332 -101.35 -48.41 -33.33
C TRP A 332 -102.58 -47.91 -32.58
N LYS A 333 -102.60 -46.65 -32.11
CA LYS A 333 -103.79 -46.00 -31.51
C LYS A 333 -104.98 -46.07 -32.47
N ARG A 334 -104.76 -45.79 -33.76
CA ARG A 334 -105.80 -45.80 -34.81
C ARG A 334 -106.25 -47.22 -35.17
N TYR A 335 -105.31 -48.16 -35.32
CA TYR A 335 -105.61 -49.58 -35.52
C TYR A 335 -106.45 -50.16 -34.37
N ASN A 336 -106.10 -49.83 -33.12
CA ASN A 336 -106.81 -50.32 -31.94
C ASN A 336 -108.23 -49.75 -31.83
N LYS A 337 -108.49 -48.47 -32.19
CA LYS A 337 -109.86 -47.93 -32.30
C LYS A 337 -110.69 -48.74 -33.30
N VAL A 338 -110.21 -48.87 -34.54
CA VAL A 338 -110.92 -49.62 -35.59
C VAL A 338 -111.12 -51.09 -35.19
N LYS A 339 -110.19 -51.67 -34.41
CA LYS A 339 -110.32 -53.01 -33.86
C LYS A 339 -111.43 -53.13 -32.80
N LEU A 340 -111.56 -52.16 -31.90
CA LEU A 340 -112.64 -52.10 -30.91
C LEU A 340 -114.01 -51.90 -31.57
N GLU A 341 -114.09 -51.07 -32.62
CA GLU A 341 -115.30 -50.88 -33.42
C GLU A 341 -115.67 -52.12 -34.22
N GLN A 342 -114.69 -52.81 -34.82
CA GLN A 342 -114.91 -54.12 -35.45
C GLN A 342 -115.51 -55.12 -34.45
N LEU A 343 -114.95 -55.20 -33.24
CA LEU A 343 -115.40 -56.13 -32.20
C LEU A 343 -116.80 -55.80 -31.68
N SER A 344 -117.12 -54.52 -31.48
CA SER A 344 -118.47 -54.09 -31.04
C SER A 344 -119.53 -54.38 -32.10
N LEU A 345 -119.24 -54.14 -33.39
CA LEU A 345 -120.09 -54.49 -34.52
C LEU A 345 -120.24 -56.02 -34.68
N GLN A 346 -119.17 -56.78 -34.48
CA GLN A 346 -119.23 -58.26 -34.49
C GLN A 346 -120.11 -58.80 -33.35
N HIS A 347 -119.98 -58.26 -32.13
CA HIS A 347 -120.81 -58.66 -31.00
C HIS A 347 -122.30 -58.28 -31.23
N ARG A 348 -122.57 -57.07 -31.73
CA ARG A 348 -123.92 -56.63 -32.09
C ARG A 348 -124.55 -57.51 -33.19
N ARG A 349 -123.75 -57.90 -34.20
CA ARG A 349 -124.17 -58.85 -35.24
C ARG A 349 -124.46 -60.24 -34.68
N ALA A 350 -123.63 -60.74 -33.76
CA ALA A 350 -123.84 -62.04 -33.12
C ALA A 350 -125.14 -62.07 -32.29
N GLN A 351 -125.39 -61.04 -31.48
CA GLN A 351 -126.66 -60.87 -30.76
C GLN A 351 -127.87 -60.86 -31.71
N LEU A 352 -127.80 -60.09 -32.80
CA LEU A 352 -128.89 -60.03 -33.80
C LEU A 352 -129.12 -61.36 -34.53
N LEU A 353 -128.07 -62.15 -34.76
CA LEU A 353 -128.18 -63.49 -35.36
C LEU A 353 -128.79 -64.51 -34.39
N ASP A 354 -128.39 -64.50 -33.12
CA ASP A 354 -128.99 -65.34 -32.07
C ASP A 354 -130.49 -65.06 -31.89
N ILE A 355 -130.87 -63.77 -31.85
CA ILE A 355 -132.29 -63.36 -31.80
C ILE A 355 -133.05 -63.81 -33.07
N ASN A 356 -132.46 -63.67 -34.26
CA ASN A 356 -133.09 -64.14 -35.51
C ASN A 356 -133.22 -65.68 -35.55
N GLY A 357 -132.23 -66.40 -35.03
CA GLY A 357 -132.25 -67.85 -34.87
C GLY A 357 -133.40 -68.30 -33.96
N LYS A 358 -133.48 -67.77 -32.74
CA LYS A 358 -134.55 -68.08 -31.77
C LYS A 358 -135.94 -67.76 -32.30
N LEU A 359 -136.11 -66.64 -33.02
CA LEU A 359 -137.37 -66.31 -33.69
C LEU A 359 -137.75 -67.32 -34.77
N ARG A 360 -136.78 -67.80 -35.58
CA ARG A 360 -137.01 -68.85 -36.59
C ARG A 360 -137.29 -70.21 -35.98
N GLU A 361 -136.66 -70.53 -34.86
CA GLU A 361 -136.81 -71.81 -34.15
C GLU A 361 -138.16 -71.90 -33.45
N MET A 362 -138.62 -70.81 -32.80
CA MET A 362 -140.02 -70.66 -32.37
C MET A 362 -141.00 -70.79 -33.54
N LEU A 363 -140.70 -70.17 -34.69
CA LEU A 363 -141.58 -70.27 -35.87
C LEU A 363 -141.64 -71.70 -36.42
N LYS A 364 -140.52 -72.43 -36.43
CA LYS A 364 -140.51 -73.86 -36.81
C LYS A 364 -141.33 -74.70 -35.82
N GLN A 365 -141.12 -74.56 -34.52
CA GLN A 365 -141.92 -75.28 -33.51
C GLN A 365 -143.42 -74.99 -33.62
N TYR A 366 -143.81 -73.74 -33.95
CA TYR A 366 -145.21 -73.37 -34.14
C TYR A 366 -145.82 -73.99 -35.42
N LEU A 367 -145.03 -74.13 -36.49
CA LEU A 367 -145.45 -74.79 -37.73
C LEU A 367 -145.52 -76.32 -37.56
N ASP A 368 -144.50 -76.92 -36.96
CA ASP A 368 -144.43 -78.36 -36.67
C ASP A 368 -145.51 -78.82 -35.68
N GLY A 369 -145.98 -77.92 -34.79
CA GLY A 369 -147.13 -78.17 -33.91
C GLY A 369 -148.51 -78.13 -34.57
N ILE A 370 -148.59 -77.71 -35.85
CA ILE A 370 -149.84 -77.58 -36.62
C ILE A 370 -149.81 -78.51 -37.87
N SER A 371 -148.62 -78.83 -38.38
CA SER A 371 -148.39 -79.71 -39.53
C SER A 371 -148.26 -81.18 -39.12
N VAL A 372 -148.89 -82.09 -39.86
CA VAL A 372 -148.59 -83.53 -39.80
C VAL A 372 -147.68 -83.88 -40.99
N SER A 373 -146.37 -83.72 -40.77
CA SER A 373 -145.29 -84.03 -41.73
C SER A 373 -144.42 -85.18 -41.22
N ASP A 374 -143.70 -85.89 -42.10
CA ASP A 374 -142.90 -87.07 -41.72
C ASP A 374 -141.85 -86.79 -40.62
N GLU A 375 -141.25 -85.59 -40.59
CA GLU A 375 -140.37 -85.19 -39.48
C GLU A 375 -141.12 -85.19 -38.13
N VAL A 376 -142.35 -84.66 -38.10
CA VAL A 376 -143.22 -84.61 -36.90
C VAL A 376 -143.67 -86.01 -36.50
N LEU A 377 -143.90 -86.90 -37.48
CA LEU A 377 -144.22 -88.32 -37.23
C LEU A 377 -143.02 -89.11 -36.68
N SER A 378 -141.79 -88.72 -37.01
CA SER A 378 -140.55 -89.38 -36.54
C SER A 378 -140.15 -89.02 -35.10
N GLN A 379 -140.65 -87.91 -34.56
CA GLN A 379 -140.32 -87.40 -33.23
C GLN A 379 -141.34 -87.83 -32.17
N LEU A 380 -141.03 -87.61 -30.88
CA LEU A 380 -141.89 -87.99 -29.77
C LEU A 380 -143.17 -87.14 -29.77
N ASN A 381 -144.28 -87.74 -30.21
CA ASN A 381 -145.51 -87.04 -30.57
C ASN A 381 -146.76 -87.67 -29.89
N PRO A 382 -147.88 -86.92 -29.80
CA PRO A 382 -149.14 -87.43 -29.25
C PRO A 382 -149.98 -88.21 -30.27
N LEU A 383 -149.52 -88.35 -31.53
CA LEU A 383 -150.33 -88.82 -32.66
C LEU A 383 -150.28 -90.35 -32.88
N PHE A 384 -149.34 -91.06 -32.26
CA PHE A 384 -149.18 -92.51 -32.42
C PHE A 384 -149.25 -93.25 -31.07
N ILE A 385 -150.12 -94.26 -30.99
CA ILE A 385 -150.33 -95.10 -29.80
C ILE A 385 -150.42 -96.56 -30.28
N VAL A 386 -149.61 -97.44 -29.70
CA VAL A 386 -149.59 -98.89 -30.01
C VAL A 386 -149.56 -99.67 -28.70
N ASN A 387 -150.32 -100.76 -28.62
CA ASN A 387 -150.40 -101.63 -27.43
C ASN A 387 -150.61 -100.90 -26.09
N TYR A 388 -151.47 -99.87 -26.09
CA TYR A 388 -151.86 -99.08 -24.92
C TYR A 388 -150.72 -98.31 -24.21
N GLN A 389 -149.61 -98.01 -24.90
CA GLN A 389 -148.54 -97.15 -24.39
C GLN A 389 -148.24 -95.98 -25.35
N SER A 390 -147.80 -94.86 -24.81
CA SER A 390 -147.45 -93.63 -25.54
C SER A 390 -146.07 -93.12 -25.12
N ASN A 391 -145.37 -92.47 -26.06
CA ASN A 391 -143.92 -92.25 -25.96
C ASN A 391 -143.48 -90.86 -25.40
N LEU A 392 -144.41 -90.07 -24.84
CA LEU A 392 -144.09 -88.72 -24.34
C LEU A 392 -143.47 -88.75 -22.93
N PRO A 393 -142.21 -88.29 -22.73
CA PRO A 393 -141.60 -88.20 -21.40
C PRO A 393 -142.13 -86.97 -20.63
N GLN A 394 -142.34 -87.11 -19.33
CA GLN A 394 -142.74 -85.98 -18.48
C GLN A 394 -141.54 -85.07 -18.13
N PRO A 395 -141.67 -83.73 -18.23
CA PRO A 395 -140.57 -82.80 -17.97
C PRO A 395 -140.48 -82.37 -16.50
N LEU A 396 -139.28 -82.31 -15.92
CA LEU A 396 -139.05 -81.66 -14.62
C LEU A 396 -137.74 -80.85 -14.54
N SER A 397 -137.95 -79.57 -14.18
CA SER A 397 -137.17 -78.80 -13.20
C SER A 397 -135.69 -78.45 -13.45
N ILE A 398 -135.50 -77.24 -13.98
CA ILE A 398 -134.27 -76.43 -13.84
C ILE A 398 -134.27 -75.70 -12.48
N PRO A 399 -133.12 -75.60 -11.79
CA PRO A 399 -132.75 -74.39 -11.04
C PRO A 399 -131.38 -73.86 -11.55
N ILE A 400 -131.21 -72.62 -12.02
CA ILE A 400 -131.39 -71.30 -11.35
C ILE A 400 -130.34 -71.05 -10.24
N ALA A 401 -129.21 -70.49 -10.71
CA ALA A 401 -128.34 -69.44 -10.14
C ALA A 401 -128.09 -69.28 -8.62
N HIS A 402 -126.83 -69.01 -8.26
CA HIS A 402 -126.44 -67.99 -7.27
C HIS A 402 -125.03 -67.41 -7.58
N PRO A 403 -124.69 -66.17 -7.16
CA PRO A 403 -123.43 -65.51 -7.49
C PRO A 403 -122.42 -65.37 -6.32
N GLY A 404 -121.12 -65.34 -6.67
CA GLY A 404 -120.04 -64.70 -5.89
C GLY A 404 -119.09 -65.60 -5.09
N ASP A 405 -117.79 -65.55 -5.40
CA ASP A 405 -116.75 -64.92 -4.55
C ASP A 405 -115.50 -64.62 -5.41
N LYS A 406 -114.41 -64.11 -4.81
CA LYS A 406 -113.17 -63.65 -5.45
C LYS A 406 -112.28 -64.79 -5.94
N GLN A 407 -111.35 -64.47 -6.86
CA GLN A 407 -109.92 -64.75 -6.66
C GLN A 407 -109.01 -63.89 -7.56
N HIS A 408 -107.75 -63.75 -7.15
CA HIS A 408 -106.66 -63.23 -7.99
C HIS A 408 -106.22 -64.31 -9.00
N PRO A 409 -105.71 -63.94 -10.19
CA PRO A 409 -104.66 -64.69 -10.85
C PRO A 409 -103.29 -64.33 -10.25
N THR A 410 -102.36 -65.29 -10.26
CA THR A 410 -100.95 -65.11 -9.88
C THR A 410 -100.10 -65.26 -11.15
N THR A 411 -99.02 -64.46 -11.26
CA THR A 411 -98.13 -64.35 -12.45
C THR A 411 -98.87 -63.93 -13.72
#